data_AF-A0A1V5NLC4-F1
#
_entry.id   AF-A0A1V5NLC4-F1
#
_cell.length_a   1.000
_cell.length_b   1.000
_cell.length_c   1.000
_cell.angle_alpha   90.00
_cell.angle_beta   90.00
_cell.angle_gamma   90.00
#
_symmetry.space_group_name_H-M   'P 1'
#
loop_
_entity.id
_entity.type
_entity.pdbx_description
1 polymer ?
#
loop_
_entity_poly.entity_id
_entity_poly.type
_entity_poly.pdbx_seq_one_letter_code
_entity_poly.pdbx_strand_id
1 'polypeptide(L)'
;MNQKSNLQKSIEEKLAKYINKFTRYAAFSHLSQERRDILTGTLLYLIEEHDLVPDDVPNIGYLDDLMVFVTAAASFIDSEKGQDIPGVITRDEVTADEAFVKQHEGLLYGTHKTSLKALQKMGSGKSSELPALCTRIKEKYATLGRMES
;
A
#
# COMPACT_ATOMS: atom_id res chain seq x y z
N MET A 1 -15.55 2.73 -24.68
CA MET A 1 -15.08 2.77 -23.27
C MET A 1 -15.19 1.37 -22.71
N ASN A 2 -14.07 0.69 -22.46
CA ASN A 2 -14.09 -0.59 -21.75
C ASN A 2 -14.58 -0.33 -20.32
N GLN A 3 -15.71 -0.92 -19.92
CA GLN A 3 -16.16 -0.86 -18.54
C GLN A 3 -15.16 -1.64 -17.67
N LYS A 4 -14.62 -1.00 -16.62
CA LYS A 4 -13.77 -1.69 -15.64
C LYS A 4 -14.57 -2.81 -14.97
N SER A 5 -13.94 -3.96 -14.76
CA SER A 5 -14.57 -5.08 -14.05
C SER A 5 -14.77 -4.75 -12.56
N ASN A 6 -15.65 -5.51 -11.89
CA ASN A 6 -15.87 -5.38 -10.45
C ASN A 6 -14.60 -5.63 -9.64
N LEU A 7 -13.73 -6.53 -10.12
CA LEU A 7 -12.43 -6.80 -9.50
C LEU A 7 -11.53 -5.56 -9.55
N GLN A 8 -11.34 -4.99 -10.73
CA GLN A 8 -10.49 -3.80 -10.89
C GLN A 8 -11.00 -2.62 -10.06
N LYS A 9 -12.31 -2.37 -10.03
CA LYS A 9 -12.90 -1.34 -9.16
C LYS A 9 -12.58 -1.59 -7.69
N SER A 10 -12.70 -2.84 -7.23
CA SER A 10 -12.41 -3.21 -5.84
C SER A 10 -10.93 -3.02 -5.49
N ILE A 11 -10.01 -3.34 -6.41
CA ILE A 11 -8.57 -3.11 -6.24
C ILE A 11 -8.29 -1.62 -6.10
N GLU A 12 -8.79 -0.81 -7.06
CA GLU A 12 -8.58 0.64 -7.08
C GLU A 12 -9.15 1.34 -5.84
N GLU A 13 -10.36 0.95 -5.40
CA GLU A 13 -10.99 1.48 -4.18
C GLU A 13 -10.18 1.18 -2.91
N LYS A 14 -9.71 -0.06 -2.76
CA LYS A 14 -8.86 -0.46 -1.63
C LYS A 14 -7.51 0.25 -1.66
N LEU A 15 -6.88 0.35 -2.83
CA LEU A 15 -5.62 1.04 -3.00
C LEU A 15 -5.73 2.53 -2.64
N ALA A 16 -6.74 3.22 -3.15
CA ALA A 16 -7.00 4.62 -2.81
C ALA A 16 -7.19 4.81 -1.29
N LYS A 17 -7.91 3.88 -0.64
CA LYS A 17 -8.10 3.88 0.81
C LYS A 17 -6.76 3.74 1.55
N TYR A 18 -5.90 2.81 1.13
CA TYR A 18 -4.58 2.61 1.73
C TYR A 18 -3.66 3.82 1.53
N ILE A 19 -3.66 4.43 0.35
CA ILE A 19 -2.88 5.66 0.07
C ILE A 19 -3.29 6.77 1.05
N ASN A 20 -4.59 7.02 1.22
CA ASN A 20 -5.08 8.05 2.14
C ASN A 20 -4.69 7.75 3.59
N LYS A 21 -4.80 6.49 4.00
CA LYS A 21 -4.44 6.06 5.36
C LYS A 21 -2.95 6.16 5.64
N PHE A 22 -2.11 5.70 4.72
CA PHE A 22 -0.65 5.72 4.88
C PHE A 22 -0.12 7.15 4.85
N THR A 23 -0.64 8.00 3.96
CA THR A 23 -0.25 9.41 3.91
C THR A 23 -0.71 10.17 5.16
N ARG A 24 -1.92 9.88 5.68
CA ARG A 24 -2.37 10.40 6.98
C ARG A 24 -1.47 9.92 8.11
N TYR A 25 -1.11 8.64 8.10
CA TYR A 25 -0.28 8.07 9.14
C TYR A 25 1.13 8.64 9.16
N ALA A 26 1.71 8.90 7.98
CA ALA A 26 3.02 9.52 7.82
C ALA A 26 3.14 10.89 8.53
N ALA A 27 2.03 11.60 8.75
CA ALA A 27 2.00 12.87 9.46
C ALA A 27 2.03 12.73 11.00
N PHE A 28 1.98 11.52 11.55
CA PHE A 28 1.94 11.32 13.00
C PHE A 28 3.31 11.64 13.63
N SER A 29 3.31 12.52 14.63
CA SER A 29 4.53 12.96 15.33
C SER A 29 5.31 11.80 15.97
N HIS A 30 4.60 10.78 16.48
CA HIS A 30 5.17 9.70 17.30
C HIS A 30 5.35 8.36 16.55
N LEU A 31 5.44 8.38 15.22
CA LEU A 31 5.85 7.21 14.44
C LEU A 31 7.22 6.69 14.89
N SER A 32 7.33 5.39 15.18
CA SER A 32 8.64 4.76 15.43
C SER A 32 9.48 4.78 14.16
N GLN A 33 10.82 4.75 14.32
CA GLN A 33 11.74 4.75 13.17
C GLN A 33 11.47 3.58 12.23
N GLU A 34 11.25 2.38 12.78
CA GLU A 34 10.88 1.19 12.02
C GLU A 34 9.64 1.42 11.14
N ARG A 35 8.58 2.02 11.70
CA ARG A 35 7.36 2.30 10.95
C ARG A 35 7.57 3.37 9.89
N ARG A 36 8.42 4.38 10.16
CA ARG A 36 8.81 5.37 9.14
C ARG A 36 9.56 4.72 8.00
N ASP A 37 10.48 3.80 8.29
CA ASP A 37 11.25 3.09 7.27
C ASP A 37 10.35 2.19 6.43
N ILE A 38 9.42 1.46 7.04
CA ILE A 38 8.43 0.65 6.30
C ILE A 38 7.57 1.54 5.42
N LEU A 39 6.99 2.63 5.96
CA LEU A 39 6.19 3.58 5.17
C LEU A 39 6.99 4.13 3.99
N THR A 40 8.21 4.60 4.25
CA THR A 40 9.10 5.17 3.21
C THR A 40 9.38 4.14 2.12
N GLY A 41 9.70 2.90 2.51
CA GLY A 41 9.92 1.80 1.58
C GLY A 41 8.68 1.46 0.76
N THR A 42 7.51 1.37 1.40
CA THR A 42 6.23 1.16 0.71
C THR A 42 6.00 2.23 -0.36
N LEU A 43 6.18 3.51 -0.06
CA LEU A 43 5.97 4.57 -1.05
C LEU A 43 7.04 4.58 -2.14
N LEU A 44 8.30 4.28 -1.80
CA LEU A 44 9.37 4.16 -2.79
C LEU A 44 9.14 3.01 -3.77
N TYR A 45 8.65 1.86 -3.29
CA TYR A 45 8.33 0.72 -4.13
C TYR A 45 7.45 1.14 -5.32
N LEU A 46 6.38 1.86 -5.00
CA LEU A 46 5.36 2.31 -5.94
C LEU A 46 5.90 3.41 -6.87
N ILE A 47 6.73 4.31 -6.34
CA ILE A 47 7.31 5.42 -7.13
C ILE A 47 8.38 4.92 -8.10
N GLU A 48 9.15 3.91 -7.72
CA GLU A 48 10.20 3.33 -8.55
C GLU A 48 9.66 2.26 -9.52
N GLU A 49 8.33 2.07 -9.58
CA GLU A 49 7.65 1.18 -10.54
C GLU A 49 8.22 -0.24 -10.52
N HIS A 50 8.42 -0.81 -9.32
CA HIS A 50 8.78 -2.23 -9.15
C HIS A 50 7.58 -3.15 -9.44
N ASP A 51 6.76 -2.79 -10.42
CA ASP A 51 5.44 -3.35 -10.66
C ASP A 51 5.58 -4.77 -11.21
N LEU A 52 4.92 -5.72 -10.55
CA LEU A 52 4.71 -7.08 -11.02
C LEU A 52 3.53 -7.16 -11.97
N VAL A 53 2.60 -6.20 -11.92
CA VAL A 53 1.46 -6.09 -12.83
C VAL A 53 1.41 -4.67 -13.35
N PRO A 54 1.59 -4.43 -14.66
CA PRO A 54 1.44 -3.10 -15.22
C PRO A 54 0.04 -2.52 -14.93
N ASP A 55 -0.01 -1.24 -14.61
CA ASP A 55 -1.23 -0.50 -14.23
C ASP A 55 -2.34 -0.56 -15.30
N ASP A 56 -1.97 -0.74 -16.58
CA ASP A 56 -2.88 -0.80 -17.72
C ASP A 56 -3.43 -2.21 -17.98
N VAL A 57 -3.00 -3.23 -17.23
CA VAL A 57 -3.51 -4.60 -17.40
C VAL A 57 -5.00 -4.66 -17.04
N PRO A 58 -5.86 -5.08 -17.98
CA PRO A 58 -7.29 -5.19 -17.71
C PRO A 58 -7.58 -6.13 -16.53
N ASN A 59 -8.51 -5.71 -15.68
CA ASN A 59 -9.03 -6.46 -14.53
C ASN A 59 -8.13 -6.54 -13.29
N ILE A 60 -6.81 -6.46 -13.43
CA ILE A 60 -5.87 -6.72 -12.33
C ILE A 60 -4.80 -5.64 -12.12
N GLY A 61 -4.79 -4.57 -12.92
CA GLY A 61 -3.87 -3.44 -12.70
C GLY A 61 -3.92 -2.96 -11.24
N TYR A 62 -2.76 -2.60 -10.70
CA TYR A 62 -2.54 -2.18 -9.31
C TYR A 62 -2.72 -3.26 -8.22
N LEU A 63 -2.92 -4.54 -8.59
CA LEU A 63 -3.09 -5.60 -7.60
C LEU A 63 -1.84 -5.77 -6.73
N ASP A 64 -0.67 -5.72 -7.33
CA ASP A 64 0.63 -5.75 -6.66
C ASP A 64 0.87 -4.53 -5.76
N ASP A 65 0.49 -3.34 -6.22
CA ASP A 65 0.52 -2.12 -5.40
C ASP A 65 -0.31 -2.27 -4.13
N LEU A 66 -1.53 -2.78 -4.27
CA LEU A 66 -2.40 -3.09 -3.14
C LEU A 66 -1.74 -4.11 -2.20
N MET A 67 -1.11 -5.16 -2.74
CA MET A 67 -0.41 -6.16 -1.94
C MET A 67 0.72 -5.58 -1.10
N VAL A 68 1.47 -4.61 -1.65
CA VAL A 68 2.54 -3.93 -0.94
C VAL A 68 2.00 -3.13 0.25
N PHE A 69 0.88 -2.43 0.08
CA PHE A 69 0.21 -1.73 1.18
C PHE A 69 -0.34 -2.68 2.24
N VAL A 70 -1.02 -3.76 1.84
CA VAL A 70 -1.58 -4.76 2.76
C VAL A 70 -0.47 -5.42 3.58
N THR A 71 0.66 -5.78 2.94
CA THR A 71 1.83 -6.36 3.61
C THR A 71 2.40 -5.42 4.67
N ALA A 72 2.54 -4.13 4.35
CA ALA A 72 3.01 -3.13 5.31
C ALA A 72 2.00 -2.93 6.45
N ALA A 73 0.69 -2.88 6.14
CA ALA A 73 -0.36 -2.70 7.14
C ALA A 73 -0.43 -3.87 8.14
N ALA A 74 -0.33 -5.11 7.64
CA ALA A 74 -0.26 -6.31 8.46
C ALA A 74 0.91 -6.25 9.45
N SER A 75 2.09 -5.82 9.00
CA SER A 75 3.26 -5.67 9.88
C SER A 75 3.04 -4.70 11.04
N PHE A 76 2.22 -3.67 10.85
CA PHE A 76 1.94 -2.69 11.89
C PHE A 76 1.01 -3.26 12.97
N ILE A 77 0.11 -4.17 12.61
CA ILE A 77 -0.81 -4.85 13.52
C ILE A 77 -0.12 -6.01 14.24
N ASP A 78 0.78 -6.73 13.56
CA ASP A 78 1.48 -7.89 14.12
C ASP A 78 2.65 -7.51 15.05
N SER A 79 3.19 -6.29 14.93
CA SER A 79 4.16 -5.77 15.90
C SER A 79 3.58 -5.86 17.32
N GLU A 80 4.39 -6.28 18.32
CA GLU A 80 4.05 -6.79 19.68
C GLU A 80 3.01 -6.02 20.52
N LYS A 81 2.53 -4.87 20.05
CA LYS A 81 1.45 -4.10 20.66
C LYS A 81 0.07 -4.33 20.06
N GLY A 82 -0.07 -5.09 18.96
CA GLY A 82 -1.32 -5.76 18.54
C GLY A 82 -2.56 -4.88 18.28
N GLN A 83 -2.45 -3.57 18.44
CA GLN A 83 -3.56 -2.63 18.50
C GLN A 83 -3.76 -1.97 17.15
N ASP A 84 -5.04 -1.83 16.79
CA ASP A 84 -5.49 -0.95 15.72
C ASP A 84 -4.78 0.42 15.81
N ILE A 85 -4.53 1.02 14.67
CA ILE A 85 -4.07 2.40 14.57
C ILE A 85 -5.33 3.24 14.28
N PRO A 86 -5.92 3.93 15.28
CA PRO A 86 -7.19 4.61 15.12
C PRO A 86 -7.16 5.60 13.95
N GLY A 87 -8.16 5.52 13.08
CA GLY A 87 -8.28 6.38 11.90
C GLY A 87 -7.29 6.08 10.76
N VAL A 88 -6.48 5.02 10.89
CA VAL A 88 -5.49 4.58 9.91
C VAL A 88 -5.74 3.13 9.51
N ILE A 89 -5.54 2.16 10.40
CA ILE A 89 -5.59 0.71 10.07
C ILE A 89 -6.25 -0.04 11.22
N THR A 90 -7.19 -0.93 10.92
CA THR A 90 -7.78 -1.87 11.90
C THR A 90 -7.46 -3.31 11.52
N ARG A 91 -7.41 -4.21 12.51
CA ARG A 91 -7.17 -5.64 12.31
C ARG A 91 -8.19 -6.26 11.37
N ASP A 92 -9.48 -6.02 11.60
CA ASP A 92 -10.56 -6.59 10.79
C ASP A 92 -10.45 -6.19 9.32
N GLU A 93 -10.08 -4.93 9.05
CA GLU A 93 -9.89 -4.44 7.70
C GLU A 93 -8.70 -5.12 7.02
N VAL A 94 -7.55 -5.19 7.70
CA VAL A 94 -6.36 -5.82 7.13
C VAL A 94 -6.58 -7.30 6.92
N THR A 95 -7.23 -8.01 7.85
CA THR A 95 -7.55 -9.44 7.66
C THR A 95 -8.47 -9.65 6.45
N ALA A 96 -9.46 -8.78 6.24
CA ALA A 96 -10.32 -8.84 5.06
C ALA A 96 -9.54 -8.57 3.76
N ASP A 97 -8.66 -7.59 3.78
CA ASP A 97 -7.86 -7.20 2.61
C ASP A 97 -6.73 -8.20 2.31
N GLU A 98 -6.14 -8.84 3.33
CA GLU A 98 -5.24 -9.98 3.18
C GLU A 98 -5.94 -11.19 2.56
N ALA A 99 -7.15 -11.50 3.01
CA ALA A 99 -7.95 -12.59 2.42
C ALA A 99 -8.28 -12.29 0.95
N PHE A 100 -8.64 -11.04 0.64
CA PHE A 100 -8.89 -10.58 -0.72
C PHE A 100 -7.63 -10.71 -1.60
N VAL A 101 -6.49 -10.22 -1.13
CA VAL A 101 -5.20 -10.34 -1.84
C VAL A 101 -4.86 -11.81 -2.08
N LYS A 102 -4.96 -12.65 -1.05
CA LYS A 102 -4.63 -14.08 -1.14
C LYS A 102 -5.52 -14.82 -2.12
N GLN A 103 -6.80 -14.45 -2.22
CA GLN A 103 -7.72 -15.02 -3.20
C GLN A 103 -7.30 -14.72 -4.64
N HIS A 104 -6.63 -13.58 -4.87
CA HIS A 104 -6.29 -13.09 -6.22
C HIS A 104 -4.79 -13.14 -6.53
N GLU A 105 -3.95 -13.62 -5.60
CA GLU A 105 -2.49 -13.62 -5.75
C GLU A 105 -1.99 -14.45 -6.95
N GLY A 106 -2.76 -15.45 -7.38
CA GLY A 106 -2.45 -16.26 -8.55
C GLY A 106 -2.54 -15.51 -9.89
N LEU A 107 -2.98 -14.25 -9.88
CA LEU A 107 -3.08 -13.38 -11.05
C LEU A 107 -1.82 -12.53 -11.28
N LEU A 108 -0.89 -12.48 -10.32
CA LEU A 108 0.35 -11.72 -10.45
C LEU A 108 1.34 -12.40 -11.40
N TYR A 109 2.12 -11.59 -12.12
CA TYR A 109 3.26 -12.11 -12.88
C TYR A 109 4.48 -12.26 -11.95
N GLY A 110 5.00 -13.48 -11.82
CA GLY A 110 6.22 -13.77 -11.08
C GLY A 110 6.02 -14.36 -9.68
N THR A 111 7.10 -14.88 -9.11
CA THR A 111 7.10 -15.62 -7.83
C THR A 111 7.59 -14.78 -6.64
N HIS A 112 8.14 -13.60 -6.89
CA HIS A 112 8.73 -12.75 -5.85
C HIS A 112 7.73 -11.75 -5.30
N LYS A 113 7.11 -12.09 -4.17
CA LYS A 113 6.37 -11.14 -3.34
C LYS A 113 7.35 -10.23 -2.61
N THR A 114 7.07 -8.93 -2.59
CA THR A 114 7.86 -7.94 -1.85
C THR A 114 7.81 -8.24 -0.36
N SER A 115 8.95 -8.58 0.22
CA SER A 115 9.04 -8.88 1.66
C SER A 115 9.05 -7.61 2.49
N LEU A 116 8.50 -7.67 3.72
CA LEU A 116 8.56 -6.56 4.68
C LEU A 116 10.01 -6.07 4.91
N LYS A 117 10.96 -7.00 5.00
CA LYS A 117 12.39 -6.67 5.16
C LYS A 117 12.94 -5.89 3.97
N ALA A 118 12.48 -6.18 2.75
CA ALA A 118 12.87 -5.43 1.57
C ALA A 118 12.31 -4.00 1.60
N LEU A 119 11.04 -3.83 2.00
CA LEU A 119 10.43 -2.51 2.18
C LEU A 119 11.19 -1.69 3.23
N GLN A 120 11.39 -2.26 4.42
CA GLN A 120 12.14 -1.59 5.49
C GLN A 120 13.55 -1.20 5.05
N LYS A 121 14.27 -2.09 4.36
CA LYS A 121 15.61 -1.81 3.84
C LYS A 121 15.61 -0.67 2.81
N MET A 122 14.61 -0.63 1.93
CA MET A 122 14.47 0.39 0.89
C MET A 122 14.20 1.78 1.47
N GLY A 123 13.40 1.86 2.55
CA GLY A 123 13.12 3.11 3.24
C GLY A 123 14.18 3.54 4.26
N SER A 124 15.04 2.63 4.72
CA SER A 124 16.06 2.91 5.73
C SER A 124 17.03 4.00 5.27
N GLY A 125 17.23 5.02 6.10
CA GLY A 125 18.07 6.18 5.79
C GLY A 125 17.45 7.21 4.86
N LYS A 126 16.23 6.99 4.36
CA LYS A 126 15.48 7.91 3.48
C LYS A 126 14.22 8.48 4.14
N SER A 127 14.01 8.26 5.43
CA SER A 127 12.76 8.64 6.11
C SER A 127 12.52 10.15 6.17
N SER A 128 13.54 10.99 5.91
CA SER A 128 13.38 12.44 5.71
C SER A 128 12.63 12.79 4.42
N GLU A 129 12.59 11.89 3.44
CA GLU A 129 11.88 12.06 2.17
C GLU A 129 10.38 11.74 2.27
N LEU A 130 9.96 11.11 3.37
CA LEU A 130 8.59 10.61 3.57
C LEU A 130 7.49 11.65 3.24
N PRO A 131 7.60 12.94 3.63
CA PRO A 131 6.61 13.95 3.25
C PRO A 131 6.54 14.19 1.73
N ALA A 132 7.68 14.23 1.04
CA ALA A 132 7.73 14.43 -0.40
C ALA A 132 7.19 13.20 -1.16
N LEU A 133 7.50 11.99 -0.67
CA LEU A 133 6.96 10.75 -1.22
C LEU A 133 5.44 10.69 -1.07
N CYS A 134 4.88 11.15 0.05
CA CYS A 134 3.43 11.23 0.25
C CYS A 134 2.75 12.12 -0.82
N THR A 135 3.35 13.26 -1.17
CA THR A 135 2.85 14.13 -2.24
C THR A 135 2.89 13.42 -3.60
N ARG A 136 4.04 12.83 -3.95
CA ARG A 136 4.24 12.14 -5.23
C ARG A 136 3.28 10.95 -5.42
N ILE A 137 3.00 10.19 -4.36
CA ILE A 137 2.04 9.08 -4.42
C ILE A 137 0.61 9.60 -4.67
N LYS A 138 0.19 10.68 -3.99
CA LYS A 138 -1.12 11.29 -4.26
C LYS A 138 -1.23 11.79 -5.69
N GLU A 139 -0.14 12.29 -6.27
CA GLU A 139 -0.10 12.70 -7.67
C GLU A 139 -0.15 11.49 -8.63
N LYS A 140 0.66 10.44 -8.39
CA LYS A 140 0.70 9.21 -9.23
C LYS A 140 -0.70 8.58 -9.33
N TYR A 141 -1.39 8.47 -8.20
CA TYR A 141 -2.69 7.80 -8.11
C TYR A 141 -3.88 8.78 -8.12
N ALA A 142 -3.69 10.03 -8.58
CA ALA A 142 -4.72 11.07 -8.66
C ALA A 142 -6.03 10.63 -9.32
N THR A 143 -5.94 9.67 -10.23
CA THR A 143 -7.05 9.16 -11.03
C THR A 143 -7.81 7.99 -10.39
N LEU A 144 -7.33 7.46 -9.27
CA LEU A 144 -7.98 6.36 -8.54
C LEU A 144 -9.12 6.87 -7.66
N GLY A 145 -10.37 6.72 -8.13
CA GLY A 145 -11.58 7.00 -7.34
C GLY A 145 -11.59 8.38 -6.67
N ARG A 146 -12.52 8.63 -5.73
CA ARG A 146 -12.42 9.83 -4.89
C ARG A 146 -11.38 9.57 -3.81
N MET A 147 -10.20 10.17 -3.94
CA MET A 147 -9.35 10.37 -2.77
C MET A 147 -10.04 11.36 -1.83
N GLU A 148 -10.44 10.90 -0.65
CA GLU A 148 -11.06 11.78 0.33
C GLU A 148 -10.05 12.90 0.70
N SER A 149 -10.51 14.14 0.54
CA SER A 149 -9.75 15.36 0.77
C SER A 149 -9.53 15.64 2.25
#